data_AF-A0A2V2RQU0-F1
#
_entry.id   AF-A0A2V2RQU0-F1
#
_cell.length_a   1.000
_cell.length_b   1.000
_cell.length_c   1.000
_cell.angle_alpha   90.00
_cell.angle_beta   90.00
_cell.angle_gamma   90.00
#
_symmetry.space_group_name_H-M   'P 1'
#
loop_
_entity.id
_entity.type
_entity.pdbx_description
1 polymer ?
#
loop_
_entity_poly.entity_id
_entity_poly.type
_entity_poly.pdbx_seq_one_letter_code
_entity_poly.pdbx_strand_id
1 'polypeptide(L)'
;MIKNYQPNGTGLVSYGFSILDNVAQPGYTKWSIVYDQTNLRVYFRTSTEREIKYADLQKFDFSCSTRVRVLDINFSHPGNVDNFFRSYTTQANRNLIQQSYHNTPNLTSASNAELEPLVLHPETFTCE
;
A
#
# COMPACT_ATOMS: atom_id res chain seq x y z
N MET A 1 13.44 -17.61 -17.72
CA MET A 1 12.38 -16.87 -18.44
C MET A 1 11.10 -17.68 -18.41
N ILE A 2 9.96 -16.99 -18.26
CA ILE A 2 8.63 -17.61 -18.19
C ILE A 2 8.28 -18.12 -19.58
N LYS A 3 8.04 -19.44 -19.72
CA LYS A 3 7.68 -20.05 -21.01
C LYS A 3 6.29 -19.53 -21.44
N ASN A 4 6.16 -19.15 -22.71
CA ASN A 4 4.92 -18.73 -23.40
C ASN A 4 4.38 -17.31 -23.09
N TYR A 5 5.25 -16.38 -22.71
CA TYR A 5 4.87 -14.99 -22.49
C TYR A 5 4.69 -14.19 -23.82
N GLN A 6 3.59 -13.45 -23.95
CA GLN A 6 3.36 -12.47 -25.02
C GLN A 6 3.36 -11.03 -24.47
N PRO A 7 4.12 -10.10 -25.07
CA PRO A 7 4.37 -8.80 -24.47
C PRO A 7 3.28 -7.77 -24.78
N ASN A 8 2.40 -7.58 -23.80
CA ASN A 8 1.60 -6.38 -23.64
C ASN A 8 1.62 -5.99 -22.15
N GLY A 9 1.90 -4.71 -21.84
CA GLY A 9 2.18 -4.23 -20.47
C GLY A 9 1.05 -4.51 -19.47
N THR A 10 -0.21 -4.32 -19.89
CA THR A 10 -1.39 -4.72 -19.10
C THR A 10 -1.46 -6.23 -18.86
N GLY A 11 -0.99 -7.02 -19.83
CA GLY A 11 -0.91 -8.48 -19.73
C GLY A 11 0.07 -8.94 -18.64
N LEU A 12 1.20 -8.27 -18.47
CA LEU A 12 2.18 -8.59 -17.42
C LEU A 12 1.63 -8.37 -16.01
N VAL A 13 0.99 -7.22 -15.78
CA VAL A 13 0.43 -6.88 -14.47
C VAL A 13 -0.64 -7.90 -14.10
N SER A 14 -1.58 -8.18 -15.01
CA SER A 14 -2.61 -9.19 -14.81
C SER A 14 -2.03 -10.58 -14.59
N TYR A 15 -0.98 -10.95 -15.32
CA TYR A 15 -0.29 -12.22 -15.13
C TYR A 15 0.41 -12.30 -13.76
N GLY A 16 1.07 -11.23 -13.30
CA GLY A 16 1.64 -11.15 -11.95
C GLY A 16 0.58 -11.37 -10.87
N PHE A 17 -0.57 -10.70 -10.99
CA PHE A 17 -1.69 -10.94 -10.08
C PHE A 17 -2.24 -12.37 -10.16
N SER A 18 -2.23 -13.01 -11.32
CA SER A 18 -2.64 -14.42 -11.46
C SER A 18 -1.70 -15.36 -10.70
N ILE A 19 -0.39 -15.10 -10.71
CA ILE A 19 0.58 -15.86 -9.92
C ILE A 19 0.30 -15.63 -8.43
N LEU A 20 0.09 -14.37 -8.02
CA LEU A 20 -0.20 -14.02 -6.64
C LEU A 20 -1.51 -14.63 -6.13
N ASP A 21 -2.55 -14.74 -6.97
CA ASP A 21 -3.78 -15.46 -6.63
C ASP A 21 -3.52 -16.96 -6.39
N ASN A 22 -2.64 -17.59 -7.19
CA ASN A 22 -2.33 -19.02 -7.05
C ASN A 22 -1.55 -19.35 -5.76
N VAL A 23 -0.75 -18.41 -5.25
CA VAL A 23 0.03 -18.59 -4.01
C VAL A 23 -0.59 -17.91 -2.79
N ALA A 24 -1.74 -17.25 -2.97
CA ALA A 24 -2.45 -16.60 -1.87
C ALA A 24 -2.93 -17.64 -0.85
N GLN A 25 -2.89 -17.27 0.42
CA GLN A 25 -3.45 -18.06 1.51
C GLN A 25 -4.84 -17.51 1.83
N PRO A 26 -5.93 -18.25 1.53
CA PRO A 26 -7.29 -17.80 1.81
C PRO A 26 -7.47 -17.41 3.28
N GLY A 27 -8.06 -16.24 3.52
CA GLY A 27 -8.24 -15.68 4.87
C GLY A 27 -7.03 -14.94 5.44
N TYR A 28 -5.81 -15.19 4.95
CA TYR A 28 -4.57 -14.59 5.48
C TYR A 28 -3.95 -13.55 4.56
N THR A 29 -3.92 -13.78 3.24
CA THR A 29 -3.42 -12.77 2.29
C THR A 29 -4.37 -11.57 2.24
N LYS A 30 -3.94 -10.44 2.81
CA LYS A 30 -4.75 -9.21 2.90
C LYS A 30 -4.55 -8.25 1.72
N TRP A 31 -3.43 -8.34 1.02
CA TRP A 31 -3.14 -7.55 -0.17
C TRP A 31 -2.18 -8.29 -1.10
N SER A 32 -2.15 -7.85 -2.35
CA SER A 32 -1.22 -8.30 -3.38
C SER A 32 -0.68 -7.09 -4.11
N ILE A 33 0.62 -7.09 -4.40
CA ILE A 33 1.31 -5.95 -5.02
C ILE A 33 2.16 -6.46 -6.17
N VAL A 34 2.07 -5.80 -7.32
CA VAL A 34 2.91 -6.04 -8.51
C VAL A 34 3.68 -4.76 -8.81
N TYR A 35 5.00 -4.86 -8.83
CA TYR A 35 5.90 -3.74 -9.15
C TYR A 35 6.28 -3.78 -10.62
N ASP A 36 5.84 -2.78 -11.39
CA ASP A 36 6.33 -2.53 -12.74
C ASP A 36 7.50 -1.54 -12.67
N GLN A 37 8.70 -2.09 -12.60
CA GLN A 37 9.93 -1.31 -12.47
C GLN A 37 10.28 -0.55 -13.76
N THR A 38 9.86 -1.04 -14.92
CA THR A 38 10.12 -0.39 -16.21
C THR A 38 9.34 0.89 -16.35
N ASN A 39 8.06 0.87 -15.96
CA ASN A 39 7.20 2.06 -16.03
C ASN A 39 7.11 2.82 -14.69
N LEU A 40 7.82 2.37 -13.66
CA LEU A 40 7.79 2.94 -12.31
C LEU A 40 6.36 3.04 -11.74
N ARG A 41 5.60 1.95 -11.85
CA ARG A 41 4.23 1.85 -11.33
C ARG A 41 4.11 0.76 -10.28
N VAL A 42 3.42 1.08 -9.20
CA VAL A 42 3.08 0.12 -8.14
C VAL A 42 1.61 -0.23 -8.26
N TYR A 43 1.31 -1.45 -8.68
CA TYR A 43 -0.06 -1.96 -8.77
C TYR A 43 -0.42 -2.73 -7.51
N PHE A 44 -1.62 -2.53 -6.98
CA PHE A 44 -2.07 -3.21 -5.77
C PHE A 44 -3.58 -3.45 -5.76
N ARG A 45 -3.99 -4.43 -4.96
CA ARG A 45 -5.39 -4.67 -4.57
C ARG A 45 -5.42 -5.31 -3.18
N THR A 46 -6.52 -5.16 -2.46
CA THR A 46 -6.69 -5.73 -1.13
C THR A 46 -7.71 -6.86 -1.15
N SER A 47 -7.83 -7.58 -0.03
CA SER A 47 -8.85 -8.62 0.12
C SER A 47 -10.27 -8.04 0.14
N THR A 48 -10.42 -6.77 0.55
CA THR A 48 -11.72 -6.07 0.59
C THR A 48 -11.98 -5.27 -0.68
N GLU A 49 -10.94 -4.76 -1.33
CA GLU A 49 -11.02 -3.98 -2.58
C GLU A 49 -10.22 -4.67 -3.68
N ARG A 50 -10.88 -5.59 -4.39
CA ARG A 50 -10.24 -6.51 -5.36
C ARG A 50 -9.88 -5.87 -6.70
N GLU A 51 -10.50 -4.74 -7.03
CA GLU A 51 -10.15 -3.98 -8.24
C GLU A 51 -8.72 -3.43 -8.14
N ILE A 52 -7.96 -3.54 -9.23
CA ILE A 52 -6.55 -3.13 -9.26
C ILE A 52 -6.45 -1.59 -9.25
N LYS A 53 -5.64 -1.08 -8.33
CA LYS A 53 -5.19 0.31 -8.26
C LYS A 53 -3.72 0.39 -8.65
N TYR A 54 -3.27 1.58 -9.04
CA TYR A 54 -1.85 1.83 -9.19
C TYR A 54 -1.46 3.27 -8.88
N ALA A 55 -0.27 3.43 -8.31
CA ALA A 55 0.42 4.72 -8.20
C ALA A 55 1.51 4.78 -9.28
N ASP A 56 1.56 5.89 -10.03
CA ASP A 56 2.62 6.17 -11.00
C ASP A 56 3.70 7.00 -10.32
N LEU A 57 4.81 6.35 -9.97
CA LEU A 57 5.88 6.98 -9.19
C LEU A 57 6.52 8.15 -9.94
N GLN A 58 6.41 8.20 -11.27
CA GLN A 58 6.92 9.33 -12.07
C GLN A 58 6.13 10.63 -11.81
N LYS A 59 4.94 10.54 -11.18
CA LYS A 59 4.09 11.69 -10.83
C LYS A 59 4.38 12.27 -9.45
N PHE A 60 5.24 11.64 -8.67
CA PHE A 60 5.60 12.09 -7.33
C PHE A 60 6.92 12.84 -7.34
N ASP A 61 6.99 13.92 -6.55
CA ASP A 61 8.24 14.57 -6.22
C ASP A 61 8.83 13.95 -4.94
N PHE A 62 10.04 13.39 -5.07
CA PHE A 62 10.77 12.74 -3.99
C PHE A 62 11.84 13.65 -3.37
N SER A 63 11.88 14.94 -3.70
CA SER A 63 12.76 15.90 -3.05
C SER A 63 12.48 16.00 -1.55
N CYS A 64 13.52 16.23 -0.75
CA CYS A 64 13.39 16.39 0.72
C CYS A 64 12.47 17.55 1.15
N SER A 65 12.26 18.54 0.27
CA SER A 65 11.34 19.64 0.52
C SER A 65 9.87 19.26 0.37
N THR A 66 9.57 18.13 -0.26
CA THR A 66 8.20 17.70 -0.51
C THR A 66 7.62 16.93 0.67
N ARG A 67 6.39 17.29 1.04
CA ARG A 67 5.67 16.63 2.13
C ARG A 67 5.39 15.17 1.78
N VAL A 68 5.65 14.28 2.74
CA VAL A 68 5.28 12.86 2.67
C VAL A 68 3.80 12.72 2.32
N ARG A 69 3.51 11.79 1.41
CA ARG A 69 2.17 11.49 0.91
C ARG A 69 1.75 10.09 1.32
N VAL A 70 0.50 9.94 1.75
CA VAL A 70 -0.10 8.67 2.19
C VAL A 70 -1.44 8.44 1.52
N LEU A 71 -1.80 7.18 1.34
CA LEU A 71 -3.07 6.72 0.79
C LEU A 71 -3.59 5.57 1.66
N ASP A 72 -4.90 5.53 1.89
CA ASP A 72 -5.55 4.34 2.44
C ASP A 72 -5.53 3.23 1.38
N ILE A 73 -4.90 2.10 1.68
CA ILE A 73 -4.78 0.98 0.74
C ILE A 73 -6.14 0.36 0.39
N ASN A 74 -7.16 0.52 1.26
CA ASN A 74 -8.54 0.09 1.02
C ASN A 74 -9.39 1.17 0.34
N PHE A 75 -8.77 2.19 -0.24
CA PHE A 75 -9.47 3.16 -1.07
C PHE A 75 -10.23 2.45 -2.21
N SER A 76 -11.49 2.78 -2.47
CA SER A 76 -12.34 1.96 -3.35
C SER A 76 -12.20 2.24 -4.84
N HIS A 77 -11.60 3.36 -5.26
CA HIS A 77 -11.57 3.69 -6.69
C HIS A 77 -10.46 2.91 -7.43
N PRO A 78 -10.79 2.24 -8.55
CA PRO A 78 -9.82 1.50 -9.35
C PRO A 78 -8.94 2.41 -10.21
N GLY A 79 -7.85 1.86 -10.73
CA GLY A 79 -6.97 2.56 -11.67
C GLY A 79 -5.96 3.49 -10.99
N ASN A 80 -5.64 4.61 -11.64
CA ASN A 80 -4.64 5.55 -11.15
C ASN A 80 -5.14 6.21 -9.85
N VAL A 81 -4.32 6.14 -8.80
CA VAL A 81 -4.66 6.71 -7.48
C VAL A 81 -3.84 7.95 -7.08
N ASP A 82 -3.02 8.50 -7.97
CA ASP A 82 -2.04 9.55 -7.65
C ASP A 82 -2.70 10.78 -6.99
N ASN A 83 -3.86 11.19 -7.50
CA ASN A 83 -4.60 12.37 -7.00
C ASN A 83 -5.33 12.14 -5.68
N PHE A 84 -5.35 10.91 -5.15
CA PHE A 84 -6.04 10.59 -3.89
C PHE A 84 -5.09 10.50 -2.70
N PHE A 85 -3.79 10.59 -2.95
CA PHE A 85 -2.80 10.73 -1.89
C PHE A 85 -3.00 12.04 -1.12
N ARG A 86 -2.88 11.95 0.20
CA ARG A 86 -3.00 13.10 1.12
C ARG A 86 -1.67 13.33 1.82
N SER A 87 -1.45 14.54 2.31
CA SER A 87 -0.28 14.81 3.14
C SER A 87 -0.34 13.96 4.41
N TYR A 88 0.79 13.37 4.78
CA TYR A 88 0.94 12.68 6.06
C TYR A 88 0.67 13.64 7.22
N THR A 89 0.06 13.11 8.28
CA THR A 89 0.01 13.75 9.60
C THR A 89 0.19 12.69 10.68
N THR A 90 0.78 13.05 11.81
CA THR A 90 0.88 12.19 12.99
C THR A 90 -0.50 11.69 13.43
N GLN A 91 -1.54 12.52 13.31
CA GLN A 91 -2.91 12.13 13.63
C GLN A 91 -3.46 11.06 12.69
N ALA A 92 -3.14 11.12 11.40
CA ALA A 92 -3.52 10.07 10.45
C ALA A 92 -2.85 8.73 10.82
N ASN A 93 -1.57 8.76 11.22
CA ASN A 93 -0.88 7.56 11.69
C ASN A 93 -1.45 7.04 13.01
N ARG A 94 -1.78 7.94 13.95
CA ARG A 94 -2.45 7.58 15.21
C ARG A 94 -3.72 6.81 14.97
N ASN A 95 -4.59 7.34 14.11
CA ASN A 95 -5.85 6.70 13.75
C ASN A 95 -5.61 5.30 13.15
N LEU A 96 -4.64 5.18 12.23
CA LEU A 96 -4.28 3.91 11.62
C LEU A 96 -3.80 2.89 12.65
N ILE A 97 -2.82 3.24 13.49
CA ILE A 97 -2.25 2.33 14.50
C ILE A 97 -3.33 1.88 15.50
N GLN A 98 -4.12 2.82 16.04
CA GLN A 98 -5.20 2.49 16.96
C GLN A 98 -6.24 1.57 16.30
N GLN A 99 -6.66 1.88 15.07
CA GLN A 99 -7.60 1.04 14.33
C GLN A 99 -7.03 -0.35 14.05
N SER A 100 -5.77 -0.47 13.67
CA SER A 100 -5.13 -1.76 13.41
C SER A 100 -5.06 -2.63 14.66
N TYR A 101 -4.67 -2.06 15.81
CA TYR A 101 -4.60 -2.81 17.08
C TYR A 101 -5.99 -3.22 17.58
N HIS A 102 -6.98 -2.31 17.51
CA HIS A 102 -8.36 -2.63 17.90
C HIS A 102 -9.00 -3.71 17.04
N ASN A 103 -8.64 -3.82 15.75
CA ASN A 103 -9.19 -4.81 14.84
C ASN A 103 -8.37 -6.10 14.74
N THR A 104 -7.28 -6.23 15.53
CA THR A 104 -6.45 -7.43 15.53
C THR A 104 -6.71 -8.25 16.80
N PRO A 105 -7.18 -9.50 16.66
CA PRO A 105 -7.34 -10.39 17.81
C PRO A 105 -6.06 -10.48 18.64
N ASN A 106 -6.18 -10.49 19.97
CA ASN A 106 -5.10 -10.48 20.95
C ASN A 106 -4.32 -9.15 21.09
N LEU A 107 -4.64 -8.10 20.32
CA LEU A 107 -4.00 -6.78 20.44
C LEU A 107 -4.97 -5.68 20.91
N THR A 108 -6.23 -6.03 21.16
CA THR A 108 -7.32 -5.07 21.43
C THR A 108 -7.19 -4.32 22.76
N SER A 109 -6.40 -4.85 23.70
CA SER A 109 -6.18 -4.27 25.03
C SER A 109 -5.01 -3.32 25.12
N ALA A 110 -4.27 -3.08 24.02
CA ALA A 110 -3.15 -2.14 24.02
C ALA A 110 -3.64 -0.73 24.38
N SER A 111 -2.99 -0.11 25.36
CA SER A 111 -3.29 1.25 25.78
C SER A 111 -2.71 2.28 24.81
N ASN A 112 -3.28 3.49 24.81
CA ASN A 112 -2.75 4.59 24.01
C ASN A 112 -1.28 4.92 24.34
N ALA A 113 -0.86 4.76 25.60
CA ALA A 113 0.51 4.99 26.01
C ALA A 113 1.48 3.95 25.41
N GLU A 114 1.07 2.69 25.30
CA GLU A 114 1.87 1.63 24.67
C GLU A 114 1.97 1.81 23.14
N LEU A 115 0.95 2.39 22.51
CA LEU A 115 0.93 2.62 21.05
C LEU A 115 1.69 3.88 20.64
N GLU A 116 1.91 4.83 21.55
CA GLU A 116 2.51 6.14 21.24
C GLU A 116 3.86 6.05 20.51
N PRO A 117 4.80 5.15 20.87
CA PRO A 117 6.05 5.03 20.12
C PRO A 117 5.85 4.63 18.66
N LEU A 118 4.86 3.80 18.36
CA LEU A 118 4.52 3.39 16.98
C LEU A 118 3.84 4.53 16.21
N VAL A 119 3.03 5.33 16.91
CA VAL A 119 2.40 6.53 16.35
C VAL A 119 3.45 7.57 15.95
N LEU A 120 4.46 7.77 16.80
CA LEU A 120 5.52 8.76 16.59
C LEU A 120 6.70 8.25 15.77
N HIS A 121 6.79 6.94 15.49
CA HIS A 121 7.93 6.39 14.76
C HIS A 121 8.21 7.08 13.42
N PRO A 122 7.22 7.43 12.57
CA PRO A 122 7.49 8.15 11.33
C PRO A 122 8.16 9.51 11.52
N GLU A 123 7.99 10.16 12.67
CA GLU A 123 8.61 11.44 12.99
C GLU A 123 10.13 11.33 13.23
N THR A 124 10.63 10.10 13.40
CA THR A 124 12.07 9.83 13.56
C THR A 124 12.82 9.78 12.23
N PHE A 125 12.12 9.73 11.10
CA PHE A 125 12.75 9.69 9.78
C PHE A 125 13.17 11.09 9.33
N THR A 126 14.43 11.23 8.92
CA THR A 126 14.99 12.43 8.31
C THR A 126 15.27 12.18 6.83
N CYS A 127 15.21 13.24 6.03
CA CYS A 127 15.70 13.21 4.66
C CYS A 127 17.16 13.66 4.68
N GLU A 128 18.07 12.79 4.21
CA GLU A 128 19.51 13.03 4.13
C GLU A 128 19.95 13.26 2.68
#